data_AF-A0A2V7Z756-F1
#
_entry.id   AF-A0A2V7Z756-F1
#
_cell.length_a   1.000
_cell.length_b   1.000
_cell.length_c   1.000
_cell.angle_alpha   90.00
_cell.angle_beta   90.00
_cell.angle_gamma   90.00
#
_symmetry.space_group_name_H-M   'P 1'
#
loop_
_entity.id
_entity.type
_entity.pdbx_description
1 polymer ?
#
loop_
_entity_poly.entity_id
_entity_poly.type
_entity_poly.pdbx_seq_one_letter_code
_entity_poly.pdbx_strand_id
1 'polypeptide(L)'
;MPTVISRSVWALGALCAALPDADVLGFRLGIPYGSVWGHRGFTHSIVFAAALAGLIVLLGFRQGAPGLTPGRLWLFLFLATVSHGLLDMLTHGGLGVALLAPFDNRRFFFPFRPIEVASFGASWLLTRRGAAVLASELRWVWVPSAVLAAVAMLVRRA
;
A
#
# COMPACT_ATOMS: atom_id res chain seq x y z
N MET A 1 11.15 14.73 -26.05
CA MET A 1 10.20 13.60 -26.20
C MET A 1 9.60 13.29 -24.83
N PRO A 2 8.30 13.05 -24.69
CA PRO A 2 7.73 12.70 -23.39
C PRO A 2 8.41 11.41 -22.92
N THR A 3 9.09 11.49 -21.77
CA THR A 3 9.76 10.32 -21.19
C THR A 3 8.69 9.33 -20.76
N VAL A 4 8.53 8.25 -21.52
CA VAL A 4 7.59 7.18 -21.22
C VAL A 4 8.15 6.38 -20.04
N ILE A 5 7.51 6.49 -18.88
CA ILE A 5 7.81 5.63 -17.73
C ILE A 5 7.53 4.18 -18.15
N SER A 6 8.49 3.27 -17.91
CA SER A 6 8.37 1.88 -18.32
C SER A 6 7.23 1.16 -17.58
N ARG A 7 6.61 0.18 -18.25
CA ARG A 7 5.56 -0.68 -17.63
C ARG A 7 6.07 -1.38 -16.37
N SER A 8 7.37 -1.70 -16.33
CA SER A 8 8.02 -2.34 -15.19
C SER A 8 8.03 -1.46 -13.94
N VAL A 9 8.17 -0.13 -14.07
CA VAL A 9 8.09 0.78 -12.92
C VAL A 9 6.68 0.80 -12.34
N TRP A 10 5.65 0.80 -13.18
CA TRP A 10 4.27 0.71 -12.72
C TRP A 10 3.97 -0.61 -11.99
N ALA A 11 4.42 -1.74 -12.57
CA ALA A 11 4.28 -3.05 -11.93
C ALA A 11 5.00 -3.10 -10.58
N LEU A 12 6.21 -2.52 -10.49
CA LEU A 12 6.97 -2.42 -9.25
C LEU A 12 6.25 -1.59 -8.19
N GLY A 13 5.64 -0.47 -8.58
CA GLY A 13 4.80 0.32 -7.67
C GLY A 13 3.59 -0.46 -7.15
N ALA A 14 2.89 -1.19 -8.03
CA ALA A 14 1.77 -2.04 -7.63
C ALA A 14 2.20 -3.16 -6.66
N LEU A 15 3.34 -3.79 -6.92
CA LEU A 15 3.92 -4.79 -6.01
C LEU A 15 4.27 -4.17 -4.65
N CYS A 16 4.88 -2.98 -4.65
CA CYS A 16 5.22 -2.27 -3.40
C CYS A 16 3.97 -1.88 -2.60
N ALA A 17 2.88 -1.49 -3.27
CA ALA A 17 1.60 -1.22 -2.60
C ALA A 17 1.01 -2.49 -1.96
N ALA A 18 1.10 -3.65 -2.61
CA ALA A 18 0.54 -4.89 -2.09
C ALA A 18 1.44 -5.62 -1.07
N LEU A 19 2.75 -5.34 -1.07
CA LEU A 19 3.74 -6.08 -0.28
C LEU A 19 3.50 -6.08 1.25
N PRO A 20 3.01 -4.99 1.89
CA PRO A 20 2.82 -4.97 3.33
C PRO A 20 1.98 -6.13 3.87
N ASP A 21 0.94 -6.54 3.14
CA ASP A 21 0.04 -7.64 3.51
C ASP A 21 0.66 -9.03 3.37
N ALA A 22 1.88 -9.17 2.82
CA ALA A 22 2.59 -10.44 2.85
C ALA A 22 2.87 -10.92 4.29
N ASP A 23 2.78 -10.03 5.28
CA ASP A 23 2.89 -10.32 6.71
C ASP A 23 1.80 -11.27 7.24
N VAL A 24 0.68 -11.47 6.53
CA VAL A 24 -0.35 -12.45 6.90
C VAL A 24 0.20 -13.88 6.90
N LEU A 25 1.30 -14.14 6.18
CA LEU A 25 2.03 -15.40 6.25
C LEU A 25 2.62 -15.65 7.64
N GLY A 26 2.90 -14.59 8.41
CA GLY A 26 3.36 -14.67 9.79
C GLY A 26 2.40 -15.41 10.71
N PHE A 27 1.08 -15.41 10.41
CA PHE A 27 0.11 -16.21 11.16
C PHE A 27 0.40 -17.70 11.08
N ARG A 28 0.89 -18.20 9.93
CA ARG A 28 1.27 -19.61 9.78
C ARG A 28 2.53 -19.97 10.56
N LEU A 29 3.31 -18.96 10.93
CA LEU A 29 4.51 -19.08 11.76
C LEU A 29 4.22 -18.84 13.25
N GLY A 30 2.96 -18.65 13.62
CA GLY A 30 2.55 -18.39 15.01
C GLY A 30 2.79 -16.96 15.49
N ILE A 31 3.05 -16.00 14.59
CA ILE A 31 3.24 -14.60 14.96
C ILE A 31 1.90 -13.99 15.42
N PRO A 32 1.79 -13.46 16.65
CA PRO A 32 0.55 -12.86 17.13
C PRO A 32 0.18 -11.59 16.37
N TYR A 33 -1.11 -11.41 16.06
CA TYR A 33 -1.62 -10.24 15.33
C TYR A 33 -1.22 -8.90 16.00
N GLY A 34 -1.28 -8.82 17.34
CA GLY A 34 -0.93 -7.60 18.07
C GLY A 34 0.58 -7.28 18.14
N SER A 35 1.45 -8.22 17.76
CA SER A 35 2.90 -8.01 17.83
C SER A 35 3.40 -7.03 16.77
N VAL A 36 4.59 -6.45 16.97
CA VAL A 36 5.23 -5.56 15.98
C VAL A 36 5.43 -6.26 14.64
N TRP A 37 5.64 -7.58 14.66
CA TRP A 37 5.81 -8.41 13.45
C TRP A 37 4.50 -8.98 12.92
N GLY A 38 3.39 -8.78 13.65
CA GLY A 38 2.07 -9.22 13.24
C GLY A 38 1.50 -8.34 12.13
N HIS A 39 0.39 -8.80 11.55
CA HIS A 39 -0.31 -8.07 10.50
C HIS A 39 -0.59 -6.61 10.89
N ARG A 40 -0.47 -5.69 9.94
CA ARG A 40 -0.56 -4.22 10.16
C ARG A 40 0.51 -3.64 11.09
N GLY A 41 1.56 -4.41 11.34
CA GLY A 41 2.72 -4.08 12.16
C GLY A 41 3.80 -3.32 11.39
N PHE A 42 5.05 -3.76 11.54
CA PHE A 42 6.23 -3.12 10.98
C PHE A 42 6.15 -2.92 9.46
N THR A 43 5.62 -3.90 8.73
CA THR A 43 5.44 -3.86 7.26
C THR A 43 4.53 -2.72 6.78
N HIS A 44 3.68 -2.18 7.65
CA HIS A 44 2.76 -1.08 7.33
C HIS A 44 3.28 0.27 7.83
N SER A 45 4.50 0.32 8.37
CA SER A 45 5.10 1.54 8.91
C SER A 45 5.72 2.43 7.82
N ILE A 46 5.87 3.71 8.15
CA ILE A 46 6.61 4.67 7.31
C ILE A 46 8.06 4.24 7.14
N VAL A 47 8.66 3.67 8.19
CA VAL A 47 10.05 3.21 8.20
C VAL A 47 10.23 2.06 7.21
N PHE A 48 9.34 1.08 7.22
CA PHE A 48 9.39 -0.02 6.26
C PHE A 48 9.21 0.47 4.82
N ALA A 49 8.24 1.36 4.57
CA ALA A 49 8.04 1.93 3.23
C ALA A 49 9.29 2.65 2.72
N ALA A 50 9.94 3.46 3.57
CA ALA A 50 11.16 4.18 3.21
C ALA A 50 12.35 3.24 2.96
N ALA A 51 12.52 2.23 3.82
CA ALA A 51 13.58 1.24 3.73
C ALA A 51 13.42 0.36 2.48
N LEU A 52 12.21 -0.12 2.19
CA LEU A 52 11.90 -0.93 1.01
C LEU A 52 12.18 -0.16 -0.28
N ALA A 53 11.64 1.06 -0.41
CA ALA A 53 11.89 1.92 -1.56
C ALA A 53 13.39 2.21 -1.72
N GLY A 54 14.08 2.47 -0.60
CA GLY A 54 15.52 2.68 -0.54
C GLY A 54 16.30 1.48 -1.07
N LEU A 55 15.98 0.28 -0.59
CA LEU A 55 16.63 -0.96 -0.97
C LEU A 55 16.43 -1.26 -2.46
N ILE A 56 15.21 -1.12 -2.97
CA ILE A 56 14.89 -1.35 -4.39
C ILE A 56 15.70 -0.39 -5.28
N VAL A 57 15.73 0.90 -4.94
CA VAL A 57 16.50 1.88 -5.71
C VAL A 57 18.00 1.62 -5.60
N LEU A 58 18.49 1.28 -4.40
CA LEU A 58 19.91 1.02 -4.14
C LEU A 58 20.43 -0.21 -4.87
N LEU A 59 19.63 -1.26 -5.00
CA LEU A 59 20.05 -2.53 -5.60
C LEU A 59 19.74 -2.62 -7.10
N GLY A 60 18.61 -2.06 -7.55
CA GLY A 60 18.12 -2.25 -8.91
C GLY A 60 18.12 -1.00 -9.80
N PHE A 61 18.13 0.20 -9.20
CA PHE A 61 17.85 1.45 -9.94
C PHE A 61 18.72 2.63 -9.47
N ARG A 62 19.99 2.38 -9.13
CA ARG A 62 20.91 3.43 -8.64
C ARG A 62 21.09 4.59 -9.61
N GLN A 63 20.99 4.31 -10.91
CA GLN A 63 21.08 5.29 -11.99
C GLN A 63 19.71 5.86 -12.39
N GLY A 64 18.63 5.39 -11.76
CA GLY A 64 17.25 5.73 -12.08
C GLY A 64 16.62 4.72 -13.03
N ALA A 65 15.41 5.05 -13.46
CA ALA A 65 14.70 4.34 -14.51
C ALA A 65 14.49 5.29 -15.70
N PRO A 66 14.22 4.79 -16.92
CA PRO A 66 13.91 5.66 -18.05
C PRO A 66 12.82 6.69 -17.69
N GLY A 67 13.17 7.97 -17.73
CA GLY A 67 12.27 9.08 -17.38
C GLY A 67 12.16 9.44 -15.89
N LEU A 68 12.86 8.77 -14.99
CA LEU A 68 12.82 9.01 -13.55
C LEU A 68 14.21 8.99 -12.94
N THR A 69 14.55 10.06 -12.22
CA THR A 69 15.75 10.07 -11.37
C THR A 69 15.59 9.08 -10.22
N PRO A 70 16.69 8.58 -9.62
CA PRO A 70 16.63 7.69 -8.45
C PRO A 70 15.75 8.23 -7.33
N GLY A 71 15.85 9.54 -7.04
CA GLY A 71 15.04 10.19 -6.00
C GLY A 71 13.54 10.22 -6.32
N ARG A 72 13.15 10.46 -7.58
CA ARG A 72 11.74 10.42 -8.00
C ARG A 72 11.19 9.00 -7.97
N LEU A 73 12.00 8.01 -8.37
CA LEU A 73 11.62 6.61 -8.28
C LEU A 73 11.46 6.17 -6.82
N TRP A 74 12.40 6.53 -5.95
CA TRP A 74 12.31 6.28 -4.52
C TRP A 74 11.02 6.86 -3.94
N LEU A 75 10.74 8.14 -4.23
CA LEU A 75 9.53 8.81 -3.74
C LEU A 75 8.26 8.11 -4.24
N PHE A 76 8.22 7.72 -5.52
CA PHE A 76 7.09 6.98 -6.07
C PHE A 76 6.86 5.64 -5.35
N LEU A 77 7.91 4.84 -5.16
CA LEU A 77 7.79 3.53 -4.49
C LEU A 77 7.47 3.68 -3.00
N PHE A 78 8.04 4.69 -2.35
CA PHE A 78 7.72 5.04 -0.96
C PHE A 78 6.24 5.39 -0.81
N LEU A 79 5.73 6.30 -1.64
CA LEU A 79 4.32 6.71 -1.64
C LEU A 79 3.40 5.53 -1.97
N ALA A 80 3.79 4.68 -2.92
CA ALA A 80 3.02 3.47 -3.24
C ALA A 80 2.93 2.53 -2.02
N THR A 81 4.05 2.27 -1.34
CA THR A 81 4.08 1.36 -0.18
C THR A 81 3.33 1.93 1.03
N VAL A 82 3.58 3.20 1.38
CA VAL A 82 2.93 3.82 2.56
C VAL A 82 1.44 4.02 2.35
N SER A 83 0.97 4.16 1.10
CA SER A 83 -0.45 4.32 0.81
C SER A 83 -1.27 3.13 1.29
N HIS A 84 -0.72 1.91 1.27
CA HIS A 84 -1.39 0.72 1.77
C HIS A 84 -1.72 0.83 3.26
N GLY A 85 -0.72 1.14 4.10
CA GLY A 85 -0.94 1.36 5.53
C GLY A 85 -1.93 2.51 5.81
N LEU A 86 -1.87 3.60 5.03
CA LEU A 86 -2.82 4.71 5.17
C LEU A 86 -4.26 4.33 4.79
N LEU A 87 -4.44 3.52 3.74
CA LEU A 87 -5.75 2.99 3.36
C LEU A 87 -6.29 2.02 4.41
N ASP A 88 -5.43 1.20 5.00
CA ASP A 88 -5.81 0.30 6.09
C ASP A 88 -6.31 1.06 7.33
N MET A 89 -5.75 2.24 7.61
CA MET A 89 -6.25 3.13 8.67
C MET A 89 -7.65 3.71 8.40
N LEU A 90 -8.12 3.68 7.15
CA LEU A 90 -9.48 4.05 6.74
C LEU A 90 -10.46 2.85 6.78
N THR A 91 -10.00 1.66 7.16
CA THR A 91 -10.88 0.51 7.39
C THR A 91 -11.49 0.53 8.79
N HIS A 92 -12.70 0.00 8.97
CA HIS A 92 -13.37 -0.04 10.28
C HIS A 92 -13.20 -1.34 11.06
N GLY A 93 -12.24 -2.19 10.70
CA GLY A 93 -11.92 -3.39 11.47
C GLY A 93 -10.43 -3.71 11.54
N GLY A 94 -10.08 -4.76 12.28
CA GLY A 94 -8.70 -5.10 12.61
C GLY A 94 -8.14 -4.29 13.79
N LEU A 95 -6.83 -4.38 14.01
CA LEU A 95 -6.16 -3.71 15.15
C LEU A 95 -5.76 -2.25 14.85
N GLY A 96 -5.86 -1.79 13.61
CA GLY A 96 -5.28 -0.52 13.15
C GLY A 96 -3.82 -0.71 12.73
N VAL A 97 -3.15 0.37 12.32
CA VAL A 97 -1.80 0.28 11.73
C VAL A 97 -0.73 0.83 12.68
N ALA A 98 0.35 0.07 12.88
CA ALA A 98 1.52 0.51 13.63
C ALA A 98 2.40 1.43 12.76
N LEU A 99 1.87 2.60 12.41
CA LEU A 99 2.47 3.52 11.42
C LEU A 99 3.89 3.98 11.81
N LEU A 100 4.15 4.05 13.12
CA LEU A 100 5.40 4.51 13.72
C LEU A 100 6.32 3.37 14.18
N ALA A 101 6.00 2.12 13.85
CA ALA A 101 6.90 1.00 14.13
C ALA A 101 8.26 1.21 13.40
N PRO A 102 9.38 0.75 13.98
CA PRO A 102 9.49 -0.06 15.19
C PRO A 102 9.59 0.75 16.49
N PHE A 103 9.52 2.09 16.41
CA PHE A 103 9.71 2.96 17.57
C PHE A 103 8.49 2.97 18.49
N ASP A 104 7.30 2.92 17.90
CA ASP A 104 6.03 2.86 18.63
C ASP A 104 5.07 1.88 17.93
N ASN A 105 4.56 0.91 18.69
CA ASN A 105 3.64 -0.12 18.21
C ASN A 105 2.16 0.25 18.41
N ARG A 106 1.86 1.49 18.81
CA ARG A 106 0.49 2.01 18.86
C ARG A 106 -0.19 1.85 17.50
N ARG A 107 -1.44 1.41 17.53
CA ARG A 107 -2.23 1.18 16.33
C ARG A 107 -3.13 2.36 16.05
N PHE A 108 -2.93 2.97 14.91
CA PHE A 108 -3.64 4.16 14.49
C PHE A 108 -4.77 3.80 13.52
N PHE A 109 -5.82 4.59 13.59
CA PHE A 109 -6.91 4.67 12.63
C PHE A 109 -7.17 6.14 12.33
N PHE A 110 -7.72 6.42 11.16
CA PHE A 110 -8.35 7.70 10.92
C PHE A 110 -9.72 7.77 11.63
N PRO A 111 -10.23 8.97 11.95
CA PRO A 111 -11.55 9.11 12.57
C PRO A 111 -12.68 8.70 11.61
N PHE A 112 -12.50 8.96 10.31
CA PHE A 112 -13.41 8.53 9.26
C PHE A 112 -12.92 7.22 8.66
N ARG A 113 -13.73 6.15 8.72
CA ARG A 113 -13.36 4.79 8.31
C ARG A 113 -14.39 4.16 7.39
N PRO A 114 -14.53 4.66 6.16
CA PRO A 114 -15.60 4.23 5.28
C PRO A 114 -15.34 2.87 4.63
N ILE A 115 -14.12 2.34 4.72
CA ILE A 115 -13.71 1.14 4.00
C ILE A 115 -14.08 -0.10 4.83
N GLU A 116 -14.87 -0.99 4.23
CA GLU A 116 -15.14 -2.32 4.75
C GLU A 116 -13.87 -3.16 4.87
N VAL A 117 -13.67 -3.80 6.02
CA VAL A 117 -12.50 -4.67 6.23
C VAL A 117 -12.72 -6.03 5.58
N ALA A 118 -11.75 -6.46 4.77
CA ALA A 118 -11.67 -7.81 4.27
C ALA A 118 -11.35 -8.80 5.40
N SER A 119 -11.94 -10.00 5.37
CA SER A 119 -11.53 -11.09 6.26
C SER A 119 -10.22 -11.71 5.76
N PHE A 120 -9.49 -12.38 6.64
CA PHE A 120 -8.33 -13.15 6.21
C PHE A 120 -8.76 -14.33 5.30
N GLY A 121 -7.98 -14.57 4.23
CA GLY A 121 -8.24 -15.63 3.25
C GLY A 121 -9.14 -15.18 2.09
N ALA A 122 -9.46 -16.08 1.16
CA ALA A 122 -10.24 -15.77 -0.06
C ALA A 122 -11.69 -16.29 -0.01
N SER A 123 -12.04 -17.14 0.96
CA SER A 123 -13.34 -17.82 1.03
C SER A 123 -14.52 -16.86 1.23
N TRP A 124 -14.28 -15.66 1.76
CA TRP A 124 -15.31 -14.65 1.96
C TRP A 124 -15.71 -13.90 0.68
N LEU A 125 -14.88 -13.93 -0.38
CA LEU A 125 -15.10 -13.14 -1.59
C LEU A 125 -16.44 -13.45 -2.28
N LEU A 126 -16.87 -14.71 -2.26
CA LEU A 126 -18.12 -15.17 -2.86
C LEU A 126 -19.35 -15.01 -1.96
N THR A 127 -19.23 -14.30 -0.84
CA THR A 127 -20.32 -14.07 0.11
C THR A 127 -20.96 -12.70 -0.08
N ARG A 128 -22.15 -12.48 0.50
CA ARG A 128 -22.77 -11.13 0.54
C ARG A 128 -21.86 -10.09 1.19
N ARG A 129 -21.13 -10.48 2.24
CA ARG A 129 -20.13 -9.61 2.87
C ARG A 129 -18.99 -9.29 1.91
N GLY A 130 -18.56 -10.27 1.10
CA GLY A 130 -17.53 -10.04 0.10
C GLY A 130 -17.94 -9.04 -0.98
N ALA A 131 -19.18 -9.13 -1.46
CA ALA A 131 -19.73 -8.13 -2.37
C ALA A 131 -19.75 -6.72 -1.74
N ALA A 132 -20.08 -6.61 -0.44
CA ALA A 132 -20.06 -5.32 0.27
C ALA A 132 -18.64 -4.74 0.40
N VAL A 133 -17.64 -5.59 0.72
CA VAL A 133 -16.23 -5.18 0.78
C VAL A 133 -15.75 -4.68 -0.59
N LEU A 134 -15.98 -5.46 -1.65
CA LEU A 134 -15.59 -5.08 -3.02
C LEU A 134 -16.28 -3.79 -3.47
N ALA A 135 -17.57 -3.61 -3.15
CA ALA A 135 -18.28 -2.37 -3.47
C ALA A 135 -17.73 -1.16 -2.70
N SER A 136 -17.36 -1.36 -1.43
CA SER A 136 -16.72 -0.35 -0.61
C SER A 136 -15.35 0.05 -1.15
N GLU A 137 -14.47 -0.93 -1.46
CA GLU A 137 -13.17 -0.68 -2.08
C GLU A 137 -13.30 0.01 -3.43
N LEU A 138 -14.26 -0.42 -4.26
CA LEU A 138 -14.54 0.22 -5.55
C LEU A 138 -14.85 1.71 -5.36
N ARG A 139 -15.70 2.03 -4.39
CA ARG A 139 -16.14 3.41 -4.10
C ARG A 139 -15.05 4.28 -3.50
N TRP A 140 -14.27 3.76 -2.56
CA TRP A 140 -13.36 4.57 -1.74
C TRP A 140 -11.89 4.49 -2.15
N VAL A 141 -11.51 3.48 -2.93
CA VAL A 141 -10.12 3.29 -3.38
C VAL A 141 -10.04 3.40 -4.91
N TRP A 142 -10.76 2.55 -5.64
CA TRP A 142 -10.60 2.44 -7.09
C TRP A 142 -11.13 3.66 -7.85
N VAL A 143 -12.35 4.11 -7.57
CA VAL A 143 -12.94 5.29 -8.24
C VAL A 143 -12.10 6.55 -8.00
N PRO A 144 -11.73 6.92 -6.75
CA PRO A 144 -10.86 8.08 -6.52
C PRO A 144 -9.50 7.96 -7.22
N SER A 145 -8.89 6.77 -7.22
CA SER A 145 -7.61 6.53 -7.89
C SER A 145 -7.72 6.66 -9.41
N ALA A 146 -8.80 6.15 -10.01
CA ALA A 146 -9.07 6.26 -11.44
C ALA A 146 -9.33 7.72 -11.85
N VAL A 147 -10.08 8.48 -11.05
CA VAL A 147 -10.31 9.92 -11.27
C VAL A 147 -8.98 10.68 -11.19
N LEU A 148 -8.16 10.43 -10.16
CA LEU A 148 -6.86 11.08 -10.03
C LEU A 148 -5.95 10.76 -11.23
N ALA A 149 -5.92 9.50 -11.66
CA ALA A 149 -5.15 9.08 -12.84
C ALA A 149 -5.65 9.79 -14.12
N ALA A 150 -6.97 9.87 -14.33
CA ALA A 150 -7.56 10.55 -15.47
C ALA A 150 -7.21 12.05 -15.49
N VAL A 151 -7.34 12.74 -14.35
CA VAL A 151 -6.97 14.16 -14.21
C VAL A 151 -5.49 14.35 -14.50
N ALA A 152 -4.60 13.52 -13.93
CA ALA A 152 -3.17 13.60 -14.19
C ALA A 152 -2.83 13.37 -15.67
N MET A 153 -3.54 12.45 -16.34
CA MET A 153 -3.38 12.22 -17.77
C MET A 153 -3.84 13.41 -18.62
N LEU A 154 -4.92 14.09 -18.25
CA LEU A 154 -5.41 15.29 -18.93
C LEU A 154 -4.43 16.46 -18.76
N VAL A 155 -3.96 16.71 -17.54
CA VAL A 155 -2.99 17.78 -17.25
C VAL A 155 -1.66 17.57 -17.97
N ARG A 156 -1.22 16.32 -18.18
CA ARG A 156 0.00 16.02 -18.94
C ARG A 156 -0.15 16.19 -20.46
N ARG A 157 -1.38 16.28 -20.97
CA ARG A 157 -1.67 16.44 -22.40
C ARG A 157 -1.92 17.91 -22.79
N ALA A 158 -2.28 18.76 -21.83
CA ALA A 158 -2.40 20.21 -21.98
C ALA A 158 -1.03 20.87 -21.95
#